data_AF-A0A561UHL1-F1
#
_entry.id   AF-A0A561UHL1-F1
#
_cell.length_a   1.000
_cell.length_b   1.000
_cell.length_c   1.000
_cell.angle_alpha   90.00
_cell.angle_beta   90.00
_cell.angle_gamma   90.00
#
_symmetry.space_group_name_H-M   'P 1'
#
loop_
_entity.id
_entity.type
_entity.pdbx_description
1 polymer ?
#
loop_
_entity_poly.entity_id
_entity_poly.type
_entity_poly.pdbx_seq_one_letter_code
_entity_poly.pdbx_strand_id
1 'polypeptide(L)'
;MGRTLDDWMAEAAAELGIDPAVDTKQLLDLARVVVHGVDRPAAPLTAFLLGWAAATQGGDAAAVTRAAERIAALAERWAAEPTEPA
;
A
#
# COMPACT_ATOMS: atom_id res chain seq x y z
N MET A 1 21.29 9.71 17.28
CA MET A 1 19.92 9.34 16.90
C MET A 1 20.00 8.26 15.84
N GLY A 2 19.09 7.28 15.85
CA GLY A 2 19.06 6.23 14.83
C GLY A 2 18.41 6.72 13.53
N ARG A 3 18.68 6.03 12.42
CA ARG A 3 18.00 6.25 11.13
C ARG A 3 16.49 6.01 11.28
N THR A 4 15.68 6.84 10.63
CA THR A 4 14.21 6.76 10.64
C THR A 4 13.66 6.05 9.40
N LEU A 5 12.35 5.79 9.38
CA LEU A 5 11.68 5.29 8.18
C LEU A 5 11.71 6.32 7.04
N ASP A 6 11.58 7.60 7.35
CA ASP A 6 11.62 8.67 6.36
C ASP A 6 13.02 8.76 5.71
N ASP A 7 14.09 8.62 6.50
CA ASP A 7 15.46 8.55 5.98
C ASP A 7 15.62 7.35 5.02
N TRP A 8 15.11 6.17 5.42
CA TRP A 8 15.16 4.99 4.57
C TRP A 8 14.37 5.16 3.27
N MET A 9 13.17 5.74 3.33
CA MET A 9 12.35 5.99 2.14
C MET A 9 13.03 6.97 1.19
N ALA A 10 13.66 8.02 1.71
CA ALA A 10 14.43 8.97 0.90
C ALA A 10 15.66 8.32 0.25
N GLU A 11 16.45 7.54 1.00
CA GLU A 11 17.61 6.82 0.46
C GLU A 11 17.21 5.78 -0.59
N ALA A 12 16.17 4.99 -0.33
CA ALA A 12 15.69 3.97 -1.27
C ALA A 12 15.11 4.59 -2.55
N ALA A 13 14.38 5.70 -2.44
CA ALA A 13 13.88 6.44 -3.58
C ALA A 13 15.03 6.98 -4.46
N ALA A 14 16.06 7.55 -3.82
CA ALA A 14 17.24 8.05 -4.50
C ALA A 14 18.01 6.93 -5.23
N GLU A 15 18.20 5.77 -4.58
CA GLU A 15 18.86 4.60 -5.19
C GLU A 15 18.11 4.08 -6.42
N LEU A 16 16.77 4.11 -6.38
CA LEU A 16 15.92 3.68 -7.48
C LEU A 16 15.69 4.77 -8.54
N GLY A 17 16.18 5.99 -8.32
CA GLY A 17 15.98 7.12 -9.23
C GLY A 17 14.52 7.54 -9.38
N ILE A 18 13.71 7.38 -8.33
CA ILE A 18 12.29 7.73 -8.31
C ILE A 18 12.02 8.87 -7.34
N ASP A 19 11.02 9.70 -7.66
CA ASP A 19 10.41 10.64 -6.73
C ASP A 19 9.03 10.10 -6.35
N PRO A 20 8.91 9.36 -5.24
CA PRO A 20 7.66 8.71 -4.90
C PRO A 20 6.66 9.76 -4.44
N ALA A 21 5.67 10.04 -5.31
CA ALA A 21 4.55 10.92 -5.02
C ALA A 21 3.53 10.23 -4.08
N VAL A 22 4.00 9.64 -2.98
CA VAL A 22 3.20 8.79 -2.10
C VAL A 22 3.14 9.32 -0.68
N ASP A 23 1.95 9.29 -0.11
CA ASP A 23 1.76 9.49 1.32
C ASP A 23 2.09 8.18 2.05
N THR A 24 3.25 8.13 2.71
CA THR A 24 3.69 6.97 3.50
C THR A 24 2.67 6.56 4.55
N LYS A 25 2.00 7.53 5.19
CA LYS A 25 0.99 7.24 6.22
C LYS A 25 -0.22 6.54 5.60
N GLN A 26 -0.69 7.02 4.44
CA GLN A 26 -1.78 6.38 3.71
C GLN A 26 -1.45 4.92 3.36
N LEU A 27 -0.22 4.64 2.88
CA LEU A 27 0.20 3.27 2.57
C LEU A 27 0.25 2.37 3.81
N LEU A 28 0.75 2.88 4.94
CA LEU A 28 0.82 2.13 6.19
C LEU A 28 -0.57 1.86 6.77
N ASP A 29 -1.49 2.82 6.65
CA ASP A 29 -2.89 2.65 7.05
C ASP A 29 -3.59 1.61 6.16
N LEU A 30 -3.36 1.62 4.84
CA LEU A 30 -3.86 0.59 3.93
C LEU A 30 -3.31 -0.80 4.29
N ALA A 31 -1.99 -0.90 4.54
CA ALA A 31 -1.38 -2.15 4.94
C ALA A 31 -2.03 -2.70 6.22
N ARG A 32 -2.37 -1.82 7.19
CA ARG A 32 -3.10 -2.22 8.39
C ARG A 32 -4.48 -2.80 8.07
N VAL A 33 -5.26 -2.14 7.21
CA VAL A 33 -6.58 -2.63 6.77
C VAL A 33 -6.45 -4.02 6.13
N VAL A 34 -5.46 -4.20 5.25
CA VAL A 34 -5.22 -5.47 4.55
C VAL A 34 -4.82 -6.59 5.51
N VAL A 35 -3.95 -6.31 6.49
CA VAL A 35 -3.55 -7.31 7.49
C VAL A 35 -4.76 -7.77 8.32
N HIS A 36 -5.65 -6.85 8.67
CA HIS A 36 -6.83 -7.19 9.47
C HIS A 36 -7.95 -7.84 8.66
N GLY A 37 -8.12 -7.47 7.39
CA GLY A 37 -9.22 -7.95 6.55
C GLY A 37 -8.89 -9.14 5.65
N VAL A 38 -7.60 -9.46 5.44
CA VAL A 38 -7.16 -10.55 4.56
C VAL A 38 -6.25 -11.51 5.31
N ASP A 39 -4.96 -11.20 5.44
CA ASP A 39 -3.98 -11.91 6.27
C ASP A 39 -2.66 -11.10 6.31
N ARG A 40 -1.75 -11.41 7.25
CA ARG A 40 -0.45 -10.74 7.41
C ARG A 40 0.42 -10.71 6.14
N PRO A 41 0.56 -11.81 5.37
CA PRO A 41 1.37 -11.79 4.14
C PRO A 41 0.79 -10.89 3.03
N ALA A 42 -0.49 -10.53 3.10
CA ALA A 42 -1.14 -9.77 2.05
C ALA A 42 -0.66 -8.31 1.99
N ALA A 43 -0.17 -7.72 3.09
CA ALA A 43 0.29 -6.34 3.12
C ALA A 43 1.43 -6.02 2.12
N PRO A 44 2.60 -6.69 2.14
CA PRO A 44 3.67 -6.41 1.19
C PRO A 44 3.28 -6.72 -0.26
N LEU A 45 2.49 -7.78 -0.50
CA LEU A 45 2.01 -8.13 -1.84
C LEU A 45 1.06 -7.06 -2.39
N THR A 46 0.19 -6.53 -1.54
CA THR A 46 -0.74 -5.45 -1.90
C THR A 46 -0.01 -4.15 -2.20
N ALA A 47 1.00 -3.79 -1.40
CA ALA A 47 1.83 -2.61 -1.67
C ALA A 47 2.55 -2.70 -3.02
N PHE A 48 3.08 -3.88 -3.36
CA PHE A 48 3.70 -4.13 -4.67
C PHE A 48 2.71 -3.94 -5.83
N LEU A 49 1.52 -4.56 -5.73
CA LEU A 49 0.47 -4.44 -6.76
C LEU A 49 -0.03 -3.00 -6.91
N LEU A 50 -0.15 -2.27 -5.81
CA LEU A 50 -0.55 -0.87 -5.80
C LEU A 50 0.47 0.00 -6.53
N GLY A 51 1.77 -0.17 -6.23
CA GLY A 51 2.84 0.53 -6.93
C GLY A 51 2.86 0.22 -8.43
N TRP A 52 2.72 -1.05 -8.80
CA TRP A 52 2.64 -1.48 -10.20
C TRP A 52 1.44 -0.87 -10.93
N ALA A 53 0.26 -0.90 -10.30
CA ALA A 53 -0.95 -0.34 -10.85
C ALA A 53 -0.85 1.19 -11.00
N ALA A 54 -0.26 1.89 -10.02
CA ALA A 54 -0.04 3.34 -10.12
C ALA A 54 0.90 3.69 -11.27
N ALA A 55 2.02 2.97 -11.42
CA ALA A 55 3.00 3.17 -12.49
C ALA A 55 2.38 2.99 -13.89
N THR A 56 1.49 2.01 -14.05
CA THR A 56 0.78 1.77 -15.33
C THR A 56 -0.37 2.75 -15.59
N GLN A 57 -0.79 3.53 -14.59
CA GLN A 57 -1.92 4.47 -14.66
C GLN A 57 -1.48 5.93 -14.50
N GLY A 58 -0.29 6.27 -14.97
CA GLY A 58 0.24 7.64 -15.02
C GLY A 58 1.36 7.93 -14.03
N GLY A 59 1.54 7.09 -13.00
CA GLY A 59 2.65 7.20 -12.05
C GLY A 59 2.58 8.41 -11.12
N ASP A 60 1.40 9.02 -10.94
CA ASP A 60 1.21 10.19 -10.09
C ASP A 60 0.57 9.84 -8.72
N ALA A 61 0.61 10.79 -7.79
CA ALA A 61 -0.01 10.67 -6.46
C ALA A 61 -1.51 10.32 -6.53
N ALA A 62 -2.18 10.82 -7.57
CA ALA A 62 -3.59 10.57 -7.77
C ALA A 62 -3.86 9.11 -8.18
N ALA A 63 -3.00 8.50 -8.99
CA ALA A 63 -3.06 7.08 -9.35
C ALA A 63 -2.83 6.18 -8.13
N VAL A 64 -1.87 6.54 -7.26
CA VAL A 64 -1.64 5.86 -5.98
C VAL A 64 -2.89 5.95 -5.10
N THR A 65 -3.43 7.15 -4.89
CA THR A 65 -4.63 7.38 -4.06
C THR A 65 -5.83 6.58 -4.56
N ARG A 66 -6.14 6.64 -5.87
CA ARG A 66 -7.24 5.87 -6.47
C ARG A 66 -7.05 4.36 -6.32
N ALA A 67 -5.82 3.87 -6.46
CA ALA A 67 -5.52 2.45 -6.26
C ALA A 67 -5.69 2.05 -4.79
N ALA A 68 -5.21 2.87 -3.85
CA ALA A 68 -5.35 2.64 -2.41
C ALA A 68 -6.81 2.55 -1.99
N GLU A 69 -7.67 3.49 -2.43
CA GLU A 69 -9.10 3.50 -2.13
C GLU A 69 -9.81 2.24 -2.61
N ARG A 70 -9.53 1.79 -3.84
CA ARG A 70 -10.12 0.57 -4.41
C ARG A 70 -9.73 -0.69 -3.63
N ILE A 71 -8.49 -0.77 -3.19
CA ILE A 71 -7.97 -1.90 -2.42
C ILE A 71 -8.50 -1.88 -0.99
N ALA A 72 -8.56 -0.72 -0.33
CA ALA A 72 -9.15 -0.57 1.00
C ALA A 72 -10.60 -1.09 0.99
N ALA A 73 -11.41 -0.63 0.03
CA ALA A 73 -12.78 -1.09 -0.12
C ALA A 73 -12.89 -2.60 -0.39
N LEU A 74 -11.92 -3.20 -1.10
CA LEU A 74 -11.89 -4.65 -1.31
C LEU A 74 -11.56 -5.41 -0.02
N ALA A 75 -10.55 -4.97 0.72
CA ALA A 75 -10.14 -5.59 1.98
C ALA A 75 -11.24 -5.48 3.05
N GLU A 76 -11.97 -4.35 3.10
CA GLU A 76 -13.12 -4.18 3.99
C GLU A 76 -14.27 -5.14 3.65
N ARG A 77 -14.55 -5.38 2.36
CA ARG A 77 -15.55 -6.38 1.96
C ARG A 77 -15.15 -7.79 2.36
N TRP A 78 -13.88 -8.16 2.15
CA TRP A 78 -13.35 -9.46 2.60
C TRP A 78 -13.47 -9.64 4.11
N ALA A 79 -13.21 -8.58 4.89
CA ALA A 79 -13.34 -8.61 6.35
C ALA A 79 -14.80 -8.76 6.82
N ALA A 80 -15.76 -8.28 6.03
CA ALA A 80 -17.19 -8.32 6.34
C ALA A 80 -17.88 -9.61 5.90
N GLU A 81 -17.26 -10.39 5.01
CA GLU A 81 -17.79 -11.70 4.61
C GLU A 81 -17.64 -12.70 5.78
N PRO A 82 -18.73 -13.30 6.28
CA PRO A 82 -18.63 -14.31 7.30
C PRO A 82 -17.82 -15.48 6.74
N THR A 83 -16.72 -15.83 7.40
CA THR A 83 -15.96 -17.03 7.07
C THR A 83 -16.92 -18.22 7.21
N GLU A 84 -17.36 -18.79 6.09
CA GLU A 84 -18.16 -20.02 6.12
C GLU A 84 -17.33 -21.08 6.86
N PRO A 85 -17.89 -21.73 7.90
CA PRO A 85 -17.19 -22.85 8.53
C PRO A 85 -17.07 -23.97 7.50
N ALA A 86 -15.83 -24.43 7.30
CA ALA A 86 -15.49 -25.58 6.48
C ALA A 86 -16.18 -26.88 6.95
#